data_AF-A0A8T3DJP5-F1
#
_entry.id   AF-A0A8T3DJP5-F1
#
_cell.length_a   1.000
_cell.length_b   1.000
_cell.length_c   1.000
_cell.angle_alpha   90.00
_cell.angle_beta   90.00
_cell.angle_gamma   90.00
#
_symmetry.space_group_name_H-M   'P 1'
#
loop_
_entity.id
_entity.type
_entity.pdbx_description
1 polymer ?
#
loop_
_entity_poly.entity_id
_entity_poly.type
_entity_poly.pdbx_seq_one_letter_code
_entity_poly.pdbx_strand_id
1 'polypeptide(L)'
;MDLKRKNGPKMGGGPQAKWSKMGGEWDDSPSLFEEELAMLDEAEMEAESREGQAGPDVIPDADLFSADLNPRWCRPVAPPLNPETDQLTFQQIDLDYYLGSAVAGMPGQCKGSVPIIRMFGVTDAGHSVCCHVHGFAPYFYIPAPSGFTASHLSDFRRS
;
A
#
# COMPACT_ATOMS: atom_id res chain seq x y z
N MET A 1 -48.92 48.30 -39.67
CA MET A 1 -47.91 48.20 -40.74
C MET A 1 -47.51 46.75 -40.87
N ASP A 2 -47.88 46.19 -42.01
CA ASP A 2 -47.62 44.83 -42.47
C ASP A 2 -46.13 44.43 -42.49
N LEU A 3 -45.83 43.15 -42.28
CA LEU A 3 -45.22 42.25 -43.29
C LEU A 3 -44.60 40.97 -42.66
N LYS A 4 -45.40 39.91 -42.70
CA LYS A 4 -45.09 38.50 -43.03
C LYS A 4 -43.65 38.12 -43.44
N ARG A 5 -43.14 37.04 -42.82
CA ARG A 5 -42.32 35.91 -43.37
C ARG A 5 -41.92 35.00 -42.18
N LYS A 6 -41.82 33.68 -42.23
CA LYS A 6 -42.26 32.56 -43.10
C LYS A 6 -41.93 31.27 -42.29
N ASN A 7 -42.72 30.22 -42.46
CA ASN A 7 -42.57 28.88 -41.87
C ASN A 7 -41.17 28.24 -42.01
N GLY A 8 -40.78 27.47 -40.99
CA GLY A 8 -39.86 26.32 -41.06
C GLY A 8 -40.33 25.23 -40.07
N PRO A 9 -40.22 23.92 -40.39
CA PRO A 9 -41.02 22.89 -39.74
C PRO A 9 -40.42 22.39 -38.41
N LYS A 10 -41.29 22.16 -37.44
CA LYS A 10 -41.03 21.32 -36.26
C LYS A 10 -40.87 19.86 -36.72
N MET A 11 -39.71 19.24 -36.46
CA MET A 11 -39.56 17.79 -36.41
C MET A 11 -38.47 17.41 -35.42
N GLY A 12 -38.71 16.34 -34.69
CA GLY A 12 -37.75 15.76 -33.76
C GLY A 12 -38.42 15.08 -32.56
N GLY A 13 -39.49 14.31 -32.80
CA GLY A 13 -40.00 13.38 -31.81
C GLY A 13 -38.92 12.33 -31.52
N GLY A 14 -38.64 12.10 -30.24
CA GLY A 14 -37.67 11.10 -29.81
C GLY A 14 -38.01 9.71 -30.36
N PRO A 15 -37.00 8.85 -30.60
CA PRO A 15 -37.25 7.53 -31.14
C PRO A 15 -38.03 6.69 -30.14
N GLN A 16 -39.27 6.34 -30.49
CA GLN A 16 -40.04 5.32 -29.79
C GLN A 16 -39.35 3.97 -29.99
N ALA A 17 -38.98 3.32 -28.89
CA ALA A 17 -38.48 1.95 -28.89
C ALA A 17 -39.54 1.03 -29.49
N LYS A 18 -39.24 0.44 -30.65
CA LYS A 18 -40.06 -0.60 -31.26
C LYS A 18 -39.71 -1.93 -30.58
N TRP A 19 -40.54 -2.35 -29.65
CA TRP A 19 -40.53 -3.74 -29.20
C TRP A 19 -41.00 -4.62 -30.37
N SER A 20 -40.09 -5.39 -30.97
CA SER A 20 -40.46 -6.54 -31.79
C SER A 20 -40.34 -7.80 -30.92
N LYS A 21 -41.48 -8.44 -30.63
CA LYS A 21 -41.51 -9.83 -30.17
C LYS A 21 -41.91 -10.66 -31.39
N MET A 22 -41.05 -11.54 -31.86
CA MET A 22 -41.35 -12.96 -32.05
C MET A 22 -40.15 -13.67 -32.71
N GLY A 23 -39.84 -14.86 -32.22
CA GLY A 23 -39.36 -15.95 -33.09
C GLY A 23 -37.97 -16.42 -32.71
N GLY A 24 -37.90 -17.64 -32.17
CA GLY A 24 -36.65 -18.25 -31.76
C GLY A 24 -35.76 -18.63 -32.92
N GLU A 25 -34.50 -18.30 -32.76
CA GLU A 25 -33.36 -19.19 -32.91
C GLU A 25 -32.31 -18.53 -32.00
N TRP A 26 -31.59 -19.31 -31.19
CA TRP A 26 -30.43 -18.75 -30.50
C TRP A 26 -29.41 -18.53 -31.61
N ASP A 27 -29.48 -17.37 -32.25
CA ASP A 27 -28.47 -16.92 -33.20
C ASP A 27 -27.22 -16.66 -32.36
N ASP A 28 -26.35 -17.67 -32.31
CA ASP A 28 -25.03 -17.66 -31.65
C ASP A 28 -24.03 -16.83 -32.47
N SER A 29 -24.53 -15.81 -33.17
CA SER A 29 -23.76 -14.88 -33.95
C SER A 29 -23.38 -13.71 -33.04
N PRO A 30 -22.09 -13.35 -32.95
CA PRO A 30 -21.63 -12.24 -32.12
C PRO A 30 -22.45 -10.99 -32.42
N SER A 31 -22.83 -10.27 -31.36
CA SER A 31 -23.49 -8.98 -31.57
C SER A 31 -22.52 -8.01 -32.26
N LEU A 32 -23.02 -7.02 -33.00
CA LEU A 32 -22.16 -6.00 -33.65
C LEU A 32 -21.16 -5.33 -32.68
N PHE A 33 -21.56 -5.20 -31.41
CA PHE A 33 -20.69 -4.67 -30.36
C PHE A 33 -19.56 -5.63 -29.96
N GLU A 34 -19.85 -6.94 -29.98
CA GLU A 34 -18.88 -8.00 -29.68
C GLU A 34 -17.86 -8.15 -30.82
N GLU A 35 -18.30 -7.97 -32.08
CA GLU A 35 -17.38 -7.85 -33.22
C GLU A 35 -16.47 -6.61 -33.09
N GLU A 36 -17.00 -5.46 -32.69
CA GLU A 36 -16.21 -4.24 -32.50
C GLU A 36 -15.16 -4.41 -31.39
N LEU A 37 -15.53 -5.08 -30.28
CA LEU A 37 -14.61 -5.45 -29.21
C LEU A 37 -13.53 -6.42 -29.66
N ALA A 38 -13.88 -7.45 -30.44
CA ALA A 38 -12.91 -8.41 -30.96
C ALA A 38 -11.90 -7.75 -31.91
N MET A 39 -12.33 -6.79 -32.73
CA MET A 39 -11.42 -6.01 -33.58
C MET A 39 -10.50 -5.09 -32.76
N LEU A 40 -10.95 -4.61 -31.61
CA LEU A 40 -10.17 -3.75 -30.72
C LEU A 40 -9.11 -4.57 -29.96
N ASP A 41 -9.48 -5.75 -29.45
CA ASP A 41 -8.57 -6.73 -28.84
C ASP A 41 -7.54 -7.25 -29.85
N GLU A 42 -7.94 -7.57 -31.09
CA GLU A 42 -7.00 -7.97 -32.15
C GLU A 42 -6.01 -6.85 -32.48
N ALA A 43 -6.48 -5.60 -32.55
CA ALA A 43 -5.62 -4.45 -32.81
C ALA A 43 -4.66 -4.17 -31.64
N GLU A 44 -5.10 -4.37 -30.39
CA GLU A 44 -4.26 -4.23 -29.19
C GLU A 44 -3.21 -5.35 -29.16
N MET A 45 -3.60 -6.60 -29.39
CA MET A 45 -2.67 -7.73 -29.46
C MET A 45 -1.68 -7.60 -30.63
N GLU A 46 -2.10 -7.09 -31.79
CA GLU A 46 -1.20 -6.79 -32.92
C GLU A 46 -0.24 -5.63 -32.59
N ALA A 47 -0.70 -4.64 -31.82
CA ALA A 47 0.14 -3.56 -31.31
C ALA A 47 1.17 -4.08 -30.30
N GLU A 48 0.76 -4.89 -29.33
CA GLU A 48 1.65 -5.53 -28.35
C GLU A 48 2.68 -6.46 -29.01
N SER A 49 2.29 -7.20 -30.05
CA SER A 49 3.20 -8.08 -30.79
C SER A 49 4.10 -7.33 -31.79
N ARG A 50 3.70 -6.14 -32.27
CA ARG A 50 4.60 -5.19 -32.95
C ARG A 50 5.51 -4.44 -31.98
N GLU A 51 5.10 -4.28 -30.73
CA GLU A 51 5.91 -3.83 -29.60
C GLU A 51 6.71 -4.97 -28.95
N GLY A 52 7.09 -5.99 -29.73
CA GLY A 52 8.15 -6.95 -29.36
C GLY A 52 9.53 -6.32 -29.10
N GLN A 53 9.65 -4.99 -29.18
CA GLN A 53 10.69 -4.26 -28.47
C GLN A 53 10.15 -3.86 -27.11
N ALA A 54 10.50 -4.66 -26.11
CA ALA A 54 10.49 -4.29 -24.70
C ALA A 54 10.63 -2.77 -24.56
N GLY A 55 9.55 -2.11 -24.13
CA GLY A 55 9.64 -0.73 -23.71
C GLY A 55 10.80 -0.59 -22.72
N PRO A 56 11.45 0.59 -22.60
CA PRO A 56 12.64 0.76 -21.76
C PRO A 56 12.44 0.41 -20.27
N ASP A 57 11.21 0.08 -19.85
CA ASP A 57 10.81 -0.26 -18.49
C ASP A 57 10.46 -1.76 -18.29
N VAL A 58 10.61 -2.62 -19.30
CA VAL A 58 10.42 -4.08 -19.11
C VAL A 58 11.67 -4.68 -18.47
N ILE A 59 11.58 -5.02 -17.18
CA ILE A 59 12.62 -5.76 -16.46
C ILE A 59 12.47 -7.24 -16.81
N PRO A 60 13.47 -7.90 -17.41
CA PRO A 60 13.39 -9.34 -17.66
C PRO A 60 13.31 -10.09 -16.33
N ASP A 61 12.47 -11.13 -16.28
CA ASP A 61 12.15 -11.93 -15.08
C ASP A 61 13.39 -12.50 -14.36
N ALA A 62 14.49 -12.68 -15.11
CA ALA A 62 15.79 -13.09 -14.57
C ALA A 62 16.48 -12.05 -13.67
N ASP A 63 16.10 -10.77 -13.77
CA ASP A 63 16.63 -9.65 -12.98
C ASP A 63 15.73 -9.24 -11.81
N LEU A 64 14.56 -9.87 -11.62
CA LEU A 64 13.73 -9.60 -10.44
C LEU A 64 14.43 -9.97 -9.12
N PHE A 65 15.41 -10.88 -9.17
CA PHE A 65 16.18 -11.36 -8.02
C PHE A 65 17.68 -11.01 -8.09
N SER A 66 18.13 -10.34 -9.15
CA SER A 66 19.48 -9.81 -9.24
C SER A 66 19.61 -8.59 -8.31
N ALA A 67 20.69 -8.54 -7.51
CA ALA A 67 20.96 -7.41 -6.61
C ALA A 67 21.22 -6.09 -7.35
N ASP A 68 21.41 -6.14 -8.67
CA ASP A 68 21.56 -4.99 -9.56
C ASP A 68 20.19 -4.43 -9.93
N LEU A 69 19.47 -3.94 -8.92
CA LEU A 69 18.32 -3.07 -9.13
C LEU A 69 18.75 -1.94 -10.06
N ASN A 70 17.95 -1.67 -11.11
CA ASN A 70 18.20 -0.56 -12.01
C ASN A 70 18.45 0.70 -11.15
N PRO A 71 19.60 1.38 -11.31
CA PRO A 71 20.06 2.43 -10.40
C PRO A 71 19.07 3.60 -10.29
N ARG A 72 18.10 3.71 -11.20
CA ARG A 72 16.96 4.63 -11.11
C ARG A 72 16.07 4.42 -9.89
N TRP A 73 16.00 3.20 -9.35
CA TRP A 73 15.10 2.82 -8.25
C TRP A 73 15.81 2.66 -6.90
N CYS A 74 17.14 2.75 -6.89
CA CYS A 74 17.92 2.68 -5.67
C CYS A 74 17.69 3.92 -4.80
N ARG A 75 17.59 3.70 -3.49
CA ARG A 75 17.57 4.81 -2.54
C ARG A 75 18.93 5.51 -2.50
N PRO A 76 18.99 6.81 -2.18
CA PRO A 76 20.25 7.50 -1.97
C PRO A 76 21.09 6.84 -0.88
N VAL A 77 22.41 6.80 -1.09
CA VAL A 77 23.38 6.28 -0.11
C VAL A 77 23.30 7.12 1.16
N ALA A 78 23.16 6.47 2.31
CA ALA A 78 23.11 7.15 3.60
C ALA A 78 24.49 7.74 3.95
N PRO A 79 24.56 8.99 4.43
CA PRO A 79 25.80 9.54 4.97
C PRO A 79 26.23 8.79 6.24
N PRO A 80 27.52 8.80 6.59
CA PRO A 80 27.98 8.25 7.86
C PRO A 80 27.35 9.02 9.03
N LEU A 81 26.86 8.29 10.03
CA LEU A 81 26.21 8.83 11.22
C LEU A 81 27.11 8.64 12.45
N ASN A 82 27.40 9.72 13.17
CA ASN A 82 28.09 9.67 14.45
C ASN A 82 27.09 9.75 15.62
N PRO A 83 26.91 8.68 16.42
CA PRO A 83 25.91 8.64 17.48
C PRO A 83 26.17 9.64 18.62
N GLU A 84 27.40 10.14 18.78
CA GLU A 84 27.75 11.08 19.85
C GLU A 84 27.39 12.53 19.53
N THR A 85 27.22 12.87 18.24
CA THR A 85 27.03 14.25 17.79
C THR A 85 25.76 14.45 16.97
N ASP A 86 25.35 13.43 16.22
CA ASP A 86 24.34 13.57 15.19
C ASP A 86 22.98 13.12 15.70
N GLN A 87 21.94 13.87 15.31
CA GLN A 87 20.56 13.50 15.59
C GLN A 87 19.99 12.69 14.42
N LEU A 88 19.34 11.57 14.73
CA LEU A 88 18.59 10.79 13.75
C LEU A 88 17.11 11.16 13.81
N THR A 89 16.62 11.87 12.79
CA THR A 89 15.20 12.23 12.64
C THR A 89 14.60 11.54 11.44
N PHE A 90 13.50 10.81 11.63
CA PHE A 90 12.80 10.09 10.59
C PHE A 90 11.30 9.98 10.89
N GLN A 91 10.50 9.86 9.84
CA GLN A 91 9.07 9.59 9.94
C GLN A 91 8.84 8.08 10.04
N GLN A 92 8.18 7.65 11.12
CA GLN A 92 7.77 6.26 11.31
C GLN A 92 6.64 5.90 10.32
N ILE A 93 6.70 4.68 9.79
CA ILE A 93 5.73 4.09 8.85
C ILE A 93 5.09 2.84 9.46
N ASP A 94 5.91 1.93 9.99
CA ASP A 94 5.42 0.66 10.55
C ASP A 94 6.13 0.29 11.85
N LEU A 95 5.49 -0.55 12.67
CA LEU A 95 6.06 -1.11 13.89
C LEU A 95 5.81 -2.61 13.97
N ASP A 96 6.82 -3.33 14.41
CA ASP A 96 6.73 -4.75 14.75
C ASP A 96 7.51 -5.02 16.04
N TYR A 97 7.42 -6.23 16.60
CA TYR A 97 8.26 -6.63 17.72
C TYR A 97 8.80 -8.05 17.55
N TYR A 98 9.96 -8.31 18.14
CA TYR A 98 10.50 -9.65 18.26
C TYR A 98 11.08 -9.86 19.65
N LEU A 99 11.31 -11.11 20.01
CA LEU A 99 11.97 -11.47 21.26
C LEU A 99 13.47 -11.60 21.02
N GLY A 100 14.29 -10.90 21.81
CA GLY A 100 15.74 -10.92 21.67
C GLY A 100 16.47 -10.76 23.00
N SER A 101 17.80 -10.61 22.94
CA SER A 101 18.62 -10.44 24.14
C SER A 101 18.46 -9.04 24.73
N ALA A 102 18.46 -8.94 26.06
CA ALA A 102 18.43 -7.66 26.76
C ALA A 102 19.72 -6.87 26.53
N VAL A 103 19.58 -5.55 26.36
CA VAL A 103 20.72 -4.62 26.25
C VAL A 103 21.08 -4.12 27.65
N ALA A 104 22.37 -4.16 27.98
CA ALA A 104 22.87 -3.71 29.28
C ALA A 104 22.56 -2.21 29.50
N GLY A 105 22.11 -1.87 30.72
CA GLY A 105 21.77 -0.49 31.09
C GLY A 105 20.36 -0.04 30.70
N MET A 106 19.58 -0.86 29.98
CA MET A 106 18.18 -0.55 29.69
C MET A 106 17.26 -0.93 30.86
N PRO A 107 16.19 -0.16 31.13
CA PRO A 107 15.22 -0.48 32.18
C PRO A 107 14.38 -1.73 31.84
N GLY A 108 13.67 -2.27 32.81
CA GLY A 108 12.73 -3.38 32.60
C GLY A 108 13.34 -4.77 32.80
N GLN A 109 12.90 -5.74 32.01
CA GLN A 109 13.38 -7.12 32.12
C GLN A 109 14.82 -7.21 31.61
N CYS A 110 15.75 -7.63 32.49
CA CYS A 110 17.17 -7.76 32.14
C CYS A 110 17.63 -9.22 32.00
N LYS A 111 16.71 -10.18 32.15
CA LYS A 111 17.00 -11.63 32.14
C LYS A 111 16.11 -12.34 31.14
N GLY A 112 16.73 -13.22 30.36
CA GLY A 112 16.06 -14.01 29.33
C GLY A 112 15.78 -13.22 28.06
N SER A 113 14.85 -13.74 27.25
CA SER A 113 14.41 -13.07 26.03
C SER A 113 13.43 -11.96 26.36
N VAL A 114 13.65 -10.77 25.81
CA VAL A 114 12.88 -9.55 26.08
C VAL A 114 12.26 -9.02 24.79
N PRO A 115 11.08 -8.38 24.86
CA PRO A 115 10.48 -7.76 23.69
C PRO A 115 11.29 -6.55 23.23
N ILE A 116 11.58 -6.51 21.93
CA ILE A 116 12.26 -5.39 21.24
C ILE A 116 11.33 -4.90 20.15
N ILE A 117 11.02 -3.61 20.17
CA ILE A 117 10.17 -2.99 19.16
C ILE A 117 11.06 -2.54 18.00
N ARG A 118 10.70 -2.94 16.78
CA ARG A 118 11.30 -2.44 15.53
C ARG A 118 10.40 -1.37 14.95
N MET A 119 10.97 -0.20 14.72
CA MET A 119 10.29 0.91 14.08
C MET A 119 10.92 1.16 12.72
N PHE A 120 10.12 1.04 11.67
CA PHE A 120 10.53 1.29 10.30
C PHE A 120 10.09 2.68 9.87
N GLY A 121 10.92 3.35 9.08
CA GLY A 121 10.58 4.67 8.57
C GLY A 121 11.58 5.23 7.58
N VAL A 122 11.41 6.52 7.26
CA VAL A 122 12.23 7.25 6.29
C VAL A 122 12.67 8.60 6.82
N THR A 123 13.92 8.98 6.57
CA THR A 123 14.41 10.33 6.87
C THR A 123 13.89 11.35 5.84
N ASP A 124 14.02 12.64 6.13
CA ASP A 124 13.71 13.72 5.19
C ASP A 124 14.53 13.62 3.88
N ALA A 125 15.76 13.10 3.97
CA ALA A 125 16.62 12.83 2.81
C ALA A 125 16.28 11.51 2.07
N GLY A 126 15.24 10.78 2.48
CA GLY A 126 14.76 9.56 1.81
C GLY A 126 15.51 8.28 2.16
N HIS A 127 16.29 8.26 3.26
CA HIS A 127 16.98 7.06 3.73
C HIS A 127 16.04 6.17 4.56
N SER A 128 16.05 4.87 4.31
CA SER A 128 15.33 3.90 5.13
C SER A 128 15.99 3.72 6.49
N VAL A 129 15.18 3.69 7.55
CA VAL A 129 15.63 3.52 8.93
C VAL A 129 14.93 2.31 9.54
N CYS A 130 15.70 1.49 10.27
CA CYS A 130 15.19 0.46 11.19
C CYS A 130 15.72 0.75 12.59
N CYS A 131 14.86 1.28 13.46
CA CYS A 131 15.20 1.64 14.83
C CYS A 131 14.76 0.53 15.79
N HIS A 132 15.67 0.06 16.64
CA HIS A 132 15.41 -0.95 17.67
C HIS A 132 15.22 -0.26 19.02
N VAL A 133 14.02 -0.37 19.58
CA VAL A 133 13.66 0.25 20.86
C VAL A 133 13.65 -0.84 21.95
N HIS A 134 14.47 -0.60 22.97
CA HIS A 134 14.65 -1.51 24.10
C HIS A 134 14.12 -0.89 25.41
N GLY A 135 13.96 -1.73 26.42
CA GLY A 135 13.65 -1.28 27.78
C GLY A 135 12.16 -1.07 28.07
N PHE A 136 11.29 -1.61 27.23
CA PHE A 136 9.85 -1.63 27.45
C PHE A 136 9.38 -3.03 27.83
N ALA A 137 8.58 -3.13 28.89
CA ALA A 137 7.92 -4.37 29.29
C ALA A 137 6.40 -4.12 29.32
N PRO A 138 5.59 -4.95 28.64
CA PRO A 138 4.15 -4.78 28.65
C PRO A 138 3.60 -4.97 30.07
N TYR A 139 2.67 -4.09 30.46
CA TYR A 139 1.99 -4.14 31.75
C TYR A 139 0.50 -3.92 31.58
N PHE A 140 -0.27 -4.37 32.56
CA PHE A 140 -1.70 -4.13 32.67
C PHE A 140 -2.05 -3.74 34.10
N TYR A 141 -3.18 -3.09 34.27
CA TYR A 141 -3.68 -2.70 35.57
C TYR A 141 -4.73 -3.69 36.07
N ILE A 142 -4.69 -3.97 37.36
CA ILE A 142 -5.74 -4.69 38.08
C ILE A 142 -6.24 -3.82 39.22
N PRO A 143 -7.53 -3.94 39.61
CA PRO A 143 -8.01 -3.31 40.83
C PRO A 143 -7.20 -3.81 42.03
N ALA A 144 -6.78 -2.89 42.89
CA ALA A 144 -6.15 -3.25 44.14
C ALA A 144 -7.16 -4.01 45.04
N PRO A 145 -6.75 -5.09 45.71
CA PRO A 145 -7.61 -5.79 46.67
C PRO A 145 -8.13 -4.84 47.76
N SER A 146 -9.36 -5.06 48.22
CA SER A 146 -9.95 -4.29 49.31
C SER A 146 -9.06 -4.32 50.55
N GLY A 147 -8.72 -3.14 51.09
CA GLY A 147 -7.84 -3.01 52.25
C GLY A 147 -6.35 -3.10 51.93
N PHE A 148 -5.94 -3.07 50.66
CA PHE A 148 -4.52 -2.92 50.30
C PHE A 148 -4.02 -1.52 50.70
N THR A 149 -3.00 -1.47 51.56
CA THR A 149 -2.42 -0.24 52.10
C THR A 149 -0.90 -0.26 51.93
N ALA A 150 -0.25 0.87 52.21
CA ALA A 150 1.20 1.00 52.09
C ALA A 150 2.00 -0.02 52.93
N SER A 151 1.45 -0.53 54.04
CA SER A 151 2.11 -1.55 54.85
C SER A 151 2.31 -2.88 54.11
N HIS A 152 1.45 -3.18 53.12
CA HIS A 152 1.51 -4.45 52.37
C HIS A 152 2.51 -4.43 51.20
N LEU A 153 3.09 -3.27 50.87
CA LEU A 153 4.02 -3.13 49.73
C LEU A 153 5.28 -4.01 49.87
N SER A 154 5.78 -4.17 51.10
CA SER A 154 7.01 -4.92 51.34
C SER A 154 6.85 -6.42 51.07
N ASP A 155 5.69 -6.97 51.39
CA ASP A 155 5.35 -8.37 51.15
C ASP A 155 5.02 -8.62 49.68
N PHE A 156 4.28 -7.70 49.05
CA PHE A 156 3.95 -7.77 47.62
C PHE A 156 5.18 -7.74 46.70
N ARG A 157 6.28 -7.06 47.09
CA ARG A 157 7.52 -7.06 46.30
C ARG A 157 8.30 -8.38 46.41
N ARG A 158 8.09 -9.15 47.48
CA ARG A 158 8.83 -10.40 47.76
C ARG A 158 8.16 -11.63 47.19
N SER A 159 6.84 -11.60 47.02
CA SER A 159 6.06 -12.65 46.35
C SER A 159 6.42 -12.75 44.87
#